data_AF-E3UGU2-F1
#
_entry.id   AF-E3UGU2-F1
#
_cell.length_a   1.000
_cell.length_b   1.000
_cell.length_c   1.000
_cell.angle_alpha   90.00
_cell.angle_beta   90.00
_cell.angle_gamma   90.00
#
_symmetry.space_group_name_H-M   'P 1'
#
loop_
_entity.id
_entity.type
_entity.pdbx_description
1 polymer ?
#
loop_
_entity_poly.entity_id
_entity_poly.type
_entity_poly.pdbx_seq_one_letter_code
_entity_poly.pdbx_strand_id
1 'polypeptide(L)'
;YSKDGHWRTVVGSKRKRRGIAYIYRSRDFKHWVKAKHPVHSKQSTGMWECPDFFPVSLTDFRNGLDLDYVGPNTKHVLKVSLDITRYEYYTLGKYDLKKDRYIPDGNTPDGWEGLRFDYGNFY
;
A
#
# COMPACT_ATOMS: atom_id res chain seq x y z
N TYR A 1 -1.20 -5.25 15.63
CA TYR A 1 -0.91 -6.70 15.51
C TYR A 1 -2.17 -7.35 15.00
N SER A 2 -2.18 -7.97 13.82
CA SER A 2 -3.43 -8.39 13.18
C SER A 2 -4.14 -9.52 13.94
N LYS A 3 -5.46 -9.67 13.71
CA LYS A 3 -6.31 -10.69 14.36
C LYS A 3 -5.84 -12.14 14.17
N ASP A 4 -5.02 -12.42 13.15
CA ASP A 4 -4.43 -13.73 12.87
C ASP A 4 -3.06 -13.95 13.53
N GLY A 5 -2.65 -13.03 14.41
CA GLY A 5 -1.43 -13.14 15.18
C GLY A 5 -0.16 -12.84 14.41
N HIS A 6 -0.24 -12.04 13.35
CA HIS A 6 0.91 -11.62 12.56
C HIS A 6 1.00 -10.09 12.46
N TRP A 7 2.23 -9.60 12.60
CA TRP A 7 2.65 -8.33 12.04
C TRP A 7 2.77 -8.44 10.52
N ARG A 8 2.44 -7.36 9.82
CA ARG A 8 2.62 -7.21 8.38
C ARG A 8 3.40 -5.93 8.13
N THR A 9 4.36 -5.97 7.22
CA THR A 9 5.07 -4.78 6.75
C THR A 9 5.23 -4.83 5.25
N VAL A 10 5.20 -3.65 4.63
CA VAL A 10 5.35 -3.47 3.19
C VAL A 10 6.74 -2.93 2.90
N VAL A 11 7.42 -3.53 1.91
CA VAL A 11 8.74 -3.11 1.46
C VAL A 11 8.71 -2.82 -0.03
N GLY A 12 9.11 -1.60 -0.38
CA GLY A 12 9.13 -1.11 -1.74
C GLY A 12 10.30 -1.70 -2.53
N SER A 13 10.08 -2.00 -3.81
CA SER A 13 11.10 -2.58 -4.68
C SER A 13 10.75 -2.41 -6.15
N LYS A 14 11.57 -2.99 -7.03
CA LYS A 14 11.28 -3.16 -8.45
C LYS A 14 11.78 -4.49 -8.97
N ARG A 15 11.12 -5.00 -10.01
CA ARG A 15 11.62 -6.08 -10.87
C ARG A 15 11.63 -5.59 -12.31
N LYS A 16 12.82 -5.40 -12.89
CA LYS A 16 12.99 -4.69 -14.16
C LYS A 16 12.34 -3.30 -14.06
N ARG A 17 11.38 -2.97 -14.94
CA ARG A 17 10.64 -1.70 -14.93
C ARG A 17 9.32 -1.73 -14.13
N ARG A 18 9.02 -2.82 -13.42
CA ARG A 18 7.79 -2.97 -12.65
C ARG A 18 8.06 -2.61 -11.18
N GLY A 19 7.38 -1.60 -10.67
CA GLY A 19 7.37 -1.27 -9.25
C GLY A 19 6.57 -2.29 -8.45
N ILE A 20 7.04 -2.62 -7.26
CA ILE A 20 6.51 -3.71 -6.44
C ILE A 20 6.46 -3.27 -4.98
N ALA A 21 5.33 -3.54 -4.33
CA ALA A 21 5.19 -3.51 -2.88
C ALA A 21 5.19 -4.97 -2.37
N TYR A 22 6.32 -5.43 -1.83
CA TYR A 22 6.38 -6.74 -1.18
C TYR A 22 5.73 -6.67 0.20
N ILE A 23 5.12 -7.76 0.65
CA ILE A 23 4.59 -7.86 2.01
C ILE A 23 5.30 -8.99 2.75
N TYR A 24 5.72 -8.70 3.98
CA TYR A 24 6.35 -9.64 4.90
C TYR A 24 5.47 -9.83 6.12
N ARG A 25 5.50 -11.04 6.68
CA ARG A 25 4.78 -11.40 7.90
C ARG A 25 5.76 -11.78 9.01
N SER A 26 5.44 -11.45 10.25
CA SER A 26 6.21 -11.85 11.42
C SER A 26 5.29 -12.06 12.61
N ARG A 27 5.64 -12.99 13.50
CA ARG A 27 4.93 -13.18 14.78
C ARG A 27 5.61 -12.45 15.94
N ASP A 28 6.90 -12.20 15.83
CA ASP A 28 7.76 -11.69 16.91
C ASP A 28 8.47 -10.38 16.56
N PHE A 29 8.20 -9.82 15.38
CA PHE A 29 8.81 -8.61 14.83
C PHE A 29 10.32 -8.72 14.55
N LYS A 30 10.89 -9.93 14.67
CA LYS A 30 12.32 -10.21 14.44
C LYS A 30 12.51 -11.08 13.20
N HIS A 31 11.73 -12.15 13.09
CA HIS A 31 11.81 -13.09 11.97
C HIS A 31 10.70 -12.78 10.97
N TRP A 32 11.09 -12.47 9.73
CA TRP A 32 10.18 -12.03 8.68
C TRP A 32 10.16 -13.01 7.51
N VAL A 33 8.96 -13.42 7.11
CA VAL A 33 8.74 -14.30 5.96
C VAL A 33 8.04 -13.50 4.86
N LYS A 34 8.64 -13.45 3.67
CA LYS A 34 8.05 -12.81 2.50
C LYS A 34 6.83 -13.60 2.00
N ALA A 35 5.73 -12.92 1.70
CA ALA A 35 4.60 -13.56 1.04
C ALA A 35 4.96 -14.03 -0.38
N LYS A 36 4.24 -15.06 -0.86
CA LYS A 36 4.43 -15.62 -2.22
C LYS A 36 4.18 -14.58 -3.31
N HIS A 37 3.22 -13.69 -3.10
CA HIS A 37 2.86 -12.61 -4.02
C HIS A 37 3.03 -11.25 -3.33
N PRO A 38 3.42 -10.20 -4.07
CA PRO A 38 3.43 -8.84 -3.54
C PRO A 38 2.00 -8.37 -3.23
N VAL A 39 1.87 -7.37 -2.35
CA VAL A 39 0.55 -6.79 -2.03
C VAL A 39 -0.02 -6.07 -3.25
N HIS A 40 0.84 -5.37 -4.01
CA HIS A 40 0.51 -4.77 -5.31
C HIS A 40 1.77 -4.58 -6.16
N SER A 41 1.58 -4.41 -7.46
CA SER A 41 2.66 -4.05 -8.39
C SER A 41 2.11 -3.38 -9.64
N LYS A 42 2.88 -2.47 -10.24
CA LYS A 42 2.50 -1.80 -11.48
C LYS A 42 3.66 -1.78 -12.48
N GLN A 43 3.33 -2.01 -13.75
CA GLN A 43 4.33 -1.97 -14.82
C GLN A 43 4.73 -0.54 -15.15
N SER A 44 5.96 -0.35 -15.61
CA SER A 44 6.48 0.93 -16.11
C SER A 44 6.51 2.07 -15.09
N THR A 45 6.45 1.77 -13.79
CA THR A 45 6.55 2.75 -12.69
C THR A 45 7.94 2.86 -12.07
N GLY A 46 8.84 1.92 -12.36
CA GLY A 46 10.21 1.96 -11.81
C GLY A 46 10.30 1.50 -10.36
N MET A 47 11.17 2.14 -9.57
CA MET A 47 11.33 1.86 -8.15
C MET A 47 10.16 2.45 -7.35
N TRP A 48 9.61 1.66 -6.44
CA TRP A 48 8.67 2.13 -5.43
C TRP A 48 9.42 2.32 -4.13
N GLU A 49 9.58 3.56 -3.71
CA GLU A 49 10.19 3.95 -2.44
C GLU A 49 9.09 4.26 -1.41
N CYS A 50 9.46 4.23 -0.12
CA CYS A 50 8.62 4.59 1.02
C CYS A 50 7.13 4.21 0.88
N PRO A 51 6.81 2.92 0.63
CA PRO A 51 5.41 2.52 0.54
C PRO A 51 4.72 2.72 1.88
N ASP A 52 3.50 3.23 1.85
CA ASP A 52 2.64 3.35 3.02
C ASP A 52 1.28 2.70 2.73
N PHE A 53 0.74 2.00 3.72
CA PHE A 53 -0.46 1.18 3.56
C PHE A 53 -1.33 1.22 4.81
N PHE A 54 -2.46 1.91 4.72
CA PHE A 54 -3.32 2.17 5.87
C PHE A 54 -4.82 2.22 5.50
N PRO A 55 -5.71 1.89 6.44
CA PRO A 55 -7.15 1.98 6.25
C PRO A 55 -7.67 3.42 6.42
N VAL A 56 -8.78 3.72 5.73
CA VAL A 56 -9.53 4.98 5.86
C VAL A 56 -11.03 4.69 5.96
N SER A 57 -11.74 5.49 6.75
CA SER A 57 -13.18 5.38 6.95
C SER A 57 -13.96 6.01 5.80
N LEU A 58 -15.05 5.37 5.39
CA LEU A 58 -15.99 5.92 4.41
C LEU A 58 -17.17 6.67 5.04
N THR A 59 -17.27 6.66 6.37
CA THR A 59 -18.39 7.29 7.10
C THR A 59 -17.92 8.30 8.14
N ASP A 60 -16.71 8.15 8.66
CA ASP A 60 -16.10 9.09 9.60
C ASP A 60 -14.91 9.78 8.95
N PHE A 61 -15.17 10.93 8.33
CA PHE A 61 -14.18 11.67 7.56
C PHE A 61 -13.22 12.52 8.41
N ARG A 62 -13.42 12.59 9.73
CA ARG A 62 -12.63 13.45 10.62
C ARG A 62 -11.60 12.70 11.44
N ASN A 63 -11.74 11.38 11.55
CA ASN A 63 -10.87 10.55 12.37
C ASN A 63 -10.10 9.51 11.54
N GLY A 64 -8.88 9.22 11.98
CA GLY A 64 -8.09 8.10 11.46
C GLY A 64 -8.58 6.75 11.97
N LEU A 65 -8.16 5.68 11.29
CA LEU A 65 -8.36 4.31 11.74
C LEU A 65 -7.01 3.70 12.17
N ASP A 66 -7.06 2.80 13.14
CA ASP A 66 -5.89 1.98 13.49
C ASP A 66 -5.47 1.11 12.29
N LEU A 67 -4.17 0.86 12.14
CA LEU A 67 -3.61 0.10 11.01
C LEU A 67 -4.15 -1.33 10.88
N ASP A 68 -4.57 -1.94 11.99
CA ASP A 68 -5.17 -3.28 12.03
C ASP A 68 -6.70 -3.26 12.10
N TYR A 69 -7.33 -2.10 11.86
CA TYR A 69 -8.77 -2.00 11.79
C TYR A 69 -9.33 -2.88 10.67
N VAL A 70 -10.26 -3.76 11.05
CA VAL A 70 -11.02 -4.61 10.12
C VAL A 70 -12.49 -4.45 10.42
N GLY A 71 -13.18 -3.67 9.60
CA GLY A 71 -14.61 -3.36 9.77
C GLY A 71 -15.29 -3.01 8.45
N PRO A 72 -16.62 -2.86 8.47
CA PRO A 72 -17.37 -2.37 7.31
C PRO A 72 -16.96 -0.94 6.95
N ASN A 73 -17.41 -0.46 5.78
CA ASN A 73 -17.25 0.95 5.37
C ASN A 73 -15.80 1.46 5.40
N THR A 74 -14.84 0.59 5.04
CA THR A 74 -13.41 0.91 5.05
C THR A 74 -12.81 0.73 3.66
N LYS A 75 -11.93 1.64 3.26
CA LYS A 75 -10.99 1.47 2.15
C LYS A 75 -9.56 1.45 2.66
N HIS A 76 -8.64 1.06 1.79
CA HIS A 76 -7.21 1.14 2.07
C HIS A 76 -6.57 2.08 1.07
N VAL A 77 -5.64 2.88 1.56
CA VAL A 77 -4.75 3.69 0.74
C VAL A 77 -3.47 2.91 0.57
N LEU A 78 -3.04 2.71 -0.67
CA LEU A 78 -1.67 2.32 -0.97
C LEU A 78 -0.97 3.53 -1.59
N LYS A 79 -0.02 4.07 -0.84
CA LYS A 79 0.85 5.16 -1.28
C LYS A 79 2.24 4.62 -1.59
N VAL A 80 2.87 5.19 -2.61
CA VAL A 80 4.26 4.93 -2.98
C VAL A 80 4.94 6.20 -3.47
N SER A 81 6.22 6.30 -3.19
CA SER A 81 7.11 7.33 -3.73
C SER A 81 7.72 6.80 -5.02
N LEU A 82 7.46 7.44 -6.16
CA LEU A 82 8.05 7.02 -7.42
C LEU A 82 9.41 7.71 -7.62
N ASP A 83 10.51 6.97 -7.46
CA ASP A 83 11.88 7.46 -7.62
C ASP A 83 12.10 8.21 -8.95
N ILE A 84 11.49 7.71 -10.04
CA ILE A 84 11.62 8.29 -11.39
C ILE A 84 11.03 9.70 -11.48
N THR A 85 9.88 9.94 -10.84
CA THR A 85 9.20 11.24 -10.95
C THR A 85 9.44 12.13 -9.74
N ARG A 86 10.03 11.61 -8.66
CA ARG A 86 10.22 12.33 -7.38
C ARG A 86 8.91 12.90 -6.81
N TYR A 87 7.84 12.11 -6.88
CA TYR A 87 6.53 12.47 -6.32
C TYR A 87 5.88 11.28 -5.61
N GLU A 88 4.95 11.62 -4.71
CA GLU A 88 4.17 10.71 -3.89
C GLU A 88 2.81 10.43 -4.54
N TYR A 89 2.54 9.19 -4.88
CA TYR A 89 1.27 8.78 -5.49
C TYR A 89 0.52 7.84 -4.58
N TYR A 90 -0.81 7.92 -4.62
CA TYR A 90 -1.64 6.98 -3.90
C TYR A 90 -2.85 6.54 -4.72
N THR A 91 -3.36 5.38 -4.36
CA THR A 91 -4.64 4.86 -4.85
C THR A 91 -5.51 4.46 -3.67
N LEU A 92 -6.82 4.42 -3.90
CA LEU A 92 -7.80 3.86 -2.98
C LEU A 92 -8.28 2.50 -3.48
N GLY A 93 -8.47 1.57 -2.56
CA GLY A 93 -8.86 0.21 -2.90
C GLY A 93 -9.28 -0.64 -1.72
N LYS A 94 -9.39 -1.95 -1.95
CA LYS A 94 -9.70 -2.96 -0.93
C LYS A 94 -8.51 -3.86 -0.68
N TYR A 95 -8.30 -4.20 0.59
CA TYR A 95 -7.29 -5.16 1.01
C TYR A 95 -7.93 -6.51 1.33
N ASP A 96 -7.53 -7.54 0.60
CA ASP A 96 -7.87 -8.94 0.88
C ASP A 96 -6.84 -9.52 1.87
N LEU A 97 -7.20 -9.52 3.15
CA LEU A 97 -6.38 -10.06 4.25
C LEU A 97 -6.05 -11.54 4.10
N LYS A 98 -6.89 -12.33 3.42
CA LYS A 98 -6.65 -13.78 3.25
C LYS A 98 -5.57 -14.02 2.21
N LYS A 99 -5.56 -13.21 1.14
CA LYS A 99 -4.61 -13.33 0.03
C LYS A 99 -3.39 -12.42 0.18
N ASP A 100 -3.40 -11.50 1.15
CA ASP A 100 -2.48 -10.37 1.24
C ASP A 100 -2.37 -9.60 -0.08
N ARG A 101 -3.53 -9.23 -0.64
CA ARG A 101 -3.59 -8.50 -1.91
C ARG A 101 -4.36 -7.22 -1.78
N TYR A 102 -3.80 -6.15 -2.31
CA TYR A 102 -4.48 -4.89 -2.51
C TYR A 102 -5.05 -4.83 -3.93
N ILE A 103 -6.29 -4.36 -4.04
CA ILE A 103 -7.02 -4.21 -5.30
C ILE A 103 -7.48 -2.76 -5.37
N PRO A 104 -6.86 -1.92 -6.22
CA PRO A 104 -7.32 -0.56 -6.47
C PRO A 104 -8.77 -0.56 -6.95
N ASP A 105 -9.56 0.44 -6.56
CA ASP A 105 -10.97 0.56 -6.97
C ASP A 105 -11.12 0.82 -8.48
N GLY A 106 -10.08 1.36 -9.13
CA GLY A 106 -10.10 1.71 -10.55
C GLY A 106 -10.72 3.06 -10.88
N ASN A 107 -11.21 3.80 -9.88
CA ASN A 107 -11.78 5.14 -10.07
C ASN A 107 -10.73 6.20 -10.44
N THR A 108 -9.46 5.97 -10.08
CA THR A 108 -8.33 6.82 -10.44
C THR A 108 -7.23 5.99 -11.07
N PRO A 109 -6.36 6.61 -11.91
CA PRO A 109 -5.24 5.89 -12.50
C PRO A 109 -4.27 5.34 -11.45
N ASP A 110 -3.69 4.19 -11.75
CA ASP A 110 -2.65 3.54 -10.94
C ASP A 110 -1.27 3.81 -11.56
N GLY A 111 -0.32 4.26 -10.74
CA GLY A 111 1.03 4.65 -11.15
C GLY A 111 1.21 6.17 -11.25
N TRP A 112 2.04 6.61 -12.19
CA TRP A 112 2.49 8.00 -12.33
C TRP A 112 1.41 8.99 -12.84
N GLU A 113 0.28 8.48 -13.32
CA GLU A 113 -0.92 9.27 -13.67
C GLU A 113 -1.93 9.33 -12.51
N GLY A 114 -1.60 8.72 -11.36
CA GLY A 114 -2.47 8.64 -10.20
C GLY A 114 -2.56 9.93 -9.40
N LEU A 115 -3.37 9.89 -8.34
CA LEU A 115 -3.51 11.00 -7.41
C LEU A 115 -2.22 11.20 -6.62
N ARG A 116 -1.90 12.45 -6.34
CA ARG A 116 -0.79 12.84 -5.47
C ARG A 116 -1.32 13.48 -4.20
N PHE A 117 -0.58 13.33 -3.10
CA PHE A 117 -0.89 14.07 -1.88
C PHE A 117 -0.66 15.58 -2.06
N ASP A 118 0.37 15.94 -2.81
CA ASP A 118 0.75 17.31 -3.09
C ASP A 118 1.28 17.41 -4.53
N TYR A 119 1.05 18.55 -5.19
CA TYR A 119 1.45 18.81 -6.59
C TYR A 119 2.65 19.77 -6.72
N GLY A 120 3.25 20.16 -5.61
CA GLY A 120 4.49 20.91 -5.48
C GLY A 120 5.68 20.03 -5.11
N ASN A 121 6.57 20.54 -4.24
CA ASN A 121 7.79 19.86 -3.84
C ASN A 121 7.57 19.04 -2.56
N PHE A 122 7.14 17.79 -2.72
CA PHE A 122 6.81 16.88 -1.64
C PHE A 122 7.27 15.45 -1.97
N TYR A 123 8.07 14.85 -1.09
CA TYR A 123 8.65 13.51 -1.22
C TYR A 123 8.90 12.90 0.16
#